data_AF-A0A7S0S1S7-F1
#
_entry.id   AF-A0A7S0S1S7-F1
#
_cell.length_a   1.000
_cell.length_b   1.000
_cell.length_c   1.000
_cell.angle_alpha   90.00
_cell.angle_beta   90.00
_cell.angle_gamma   90.00
#
_symmetry.space_group_name_H-M   'P 1'
#
loop_
_entity.id
_entity.type
_entity.pdbx_description
1 polymer ?
#
loop_
_entity_poly.entity_id
_entity_poly.type
_entity_poly.pdbx_seq_one_letter_code
_entity_poly.pdbx_strand_id
1 'polypeptide(L)'
;MIFALWLVLLTWQSSSKAAGKGDESQPGARKTCPDTCHKYGTCNEELGRCDCPRGWKGPDCSQAPAEPNDACRQYAFKADEDCVDGVPLNLCLNNCNGLGKCRGGWCHCDKGYWGADCSLSWGEGGRPALLAGQGYVPRAKKPLIYVYELPPKYNIYFNMRRNDRPLMFMFWQRLLSSGARTADPEAADYFLVPMSQRGPGDSLLLVDALEYIRSHWPWWDRLQGHRHIIIQTGDTGRAEMARGPIATTANATFITHWGLTEDYEFSGWRASHRPLQDIVVPIYIGAMHQRTGGLQESPLHPLHKAKAVKKKDIQLLFAGRICGGREAPNTTSVPNCRPINKGYSQGVRQLVHQLHWNRTGFSVKMHNPHYFEELQRTRFCLAPTGGGHGHRQILVAFSGCVPLLISDYVLQPFEPEL
;
A
#
# COMPACT_ATOMS: atom_id res chain seq x y z
N MET A 1 16.88 38.13 -40.66
CA MET A 1 16.12 38.00 -39.41
C MET A 1 16.73 36.86 -38.57
N ILE A 2 17.87 36.90 -37.87
CA ILE A 2 18.71 37.92 -37.22
C ILE A 2 17.89 38.96 -36.46
N PHE A 3 18.05 38.96 -35.12
CA PHE A 3 17.32 39.71 -34.07
C PHE A 3 16.06 39.05 -33.49
N ALA A 4 16.21 37.96 -32.72
CA ALA A 4 15.32 37.62 -31.59
C ALA A 4 15.85 36.45 -30.72
N LEU A 5 17.17 36.31 -30.53
CA LEU A 5 17.77 35.16 -29.83
C LEU A 5 18.86 35.54 -28.82
N TRP A 6 18.88 36.78 -28.34
CA TRP A 6 20.02 37.33 -27.58
C TRP A 6 19.67 38.02 -26.25
N LEU A 7 18.50 37.77 -25.65
CA LEU A 7 18.08 38.49 -24.43
C LEU A 7 17.59 37.65 -23.25
N VAL A 8 17.97 36.37 -23.16
CA VAL A 8 17.74 35.54 -21.94
C VAL A 8 19.01 34.80 -21.48
N LEU A 9 20.18 35.10 -22.07
CA LEU A 9 21.45 34.41 -21.74
C LEU A 9 22.43 35.22 -20.87
N LEU A 10 22.00 36.33 -20.24
CA LEU A 10 22.90 37.20 -19.47
C LEU A 10 22.27 37.65 -18.14
N THR A 11 21.95 36.70 -17.24
CA THR A 11 21.91 36.93 -15.77
C THR A 11 21.94 35.59 -15.00
N TRP A 12 22.85 34.68 -15.33
CA TRP A 12 23.11 33.52 -14.47
C TRP A 12 24.61 33.27 -14.35
N GLN A 13 25.29 34.19 -13.65
CA GLN A 13 26.63 33.96 -13.16
C GLN A 13 26.77 34.43 -11.71
N SER A 14 27.27 33.51 -10.89
CA SER A 14 27.78 33.67 -9.53
C SER A 14 26.75 33.91 -8.40
N SER A 15 26.18 32.80 -7.91
CA SER A 15 26.08 32.58 -6.46
C SER A 15 26.27 31.11 -6.18
N SER A 16 27.46 30.61 -6.49
CA SER A 16 28.04 29.43 -5.83
C SER A 16 28.26 29.79 -4.37
N LYS A 17 27.19 29.76 -3.56
CA LYS A 17 27.34 29.61 -2.12
C LYS A 17 28.01 28.27 -1.90
N ALA A 18 29.24 28.34 -1.41
CA ALA A 18 30.01 27.20 -0.95
C ALA A 18 29.09 26.26 -0.16
N ALA A 19 29.06 25.00 -0.58
CA ALA A 19 28.52 23.92 0.23
C ALA A 19 29.22 24.01 1.59
N GLY A 20 28.46 24.45 2.60
CA GLY A 20 28.91 24.36 3.98
C GLY A 20 29.27 22.91 4.23
N LYS A 21 30.50 22.68 4.69
CA LYS A 21 30.90 21.41 5.28
C LYS A 21 29.78 21.00 6.23
N GLY A 22 29.20 19.82 5.99
CA GLY A 22 28.30 19.20 6.95
C GLY A 22 29.05 19.12 8.26
N ASP A 23 28.62 19.93 9.22
CA ASP A 23 29.04 19.83 10.60
C ASP A 23 28.71 18.40 11.05
N GLU A 24 29.73 17.64 11.45
CA GLU A 24 29.55 16.39 12.18
C GLU A 24 28.86 16.76 13.49
N SER A 25 27.53 16.78 13.45
CA SER A 25 26.74 17.24 14.57
C SER A 25 26.93 16.27 15.73
N GLN A 26 27.55 16.80 16.79
CA GLN A 26 27.25 16.38 18.15
C GLN A 26 25.74 16.26 18.34
N PRO A 27 25.23 15.32 19.16
CA PRO A 27 23.79 15.08 19.29
C PRO A 27 23.10 16.39 19.68
N GLY A 28 22.36 16.96 18.74
CA GLY A 28 21.66 18.23 18.91
C GLY A 28 20.75 18.15 20.13
N ALA A 29 20.66 19.26 20.87
CA ALA A 29 19.77 19.38 22.02
C ALA A 29 18.39 18.81 21.69
N ARG A 30 17.86 17.95 22.59
CA ARG A 30 16.54 17.34 22.44
C ARG A 30 15.52 18.43 22.15
N LYS A 31 14.82 18.33 21.02
CA LYS A 31 13.74 19.23 20.68
C LYS A 31 12.52 18.84 21.52
N THR A 32 11.82 19.82 22.08
CA THR A 32 10.68 19.57 22.96
C THR A 32 9.42 20.20 22.38
N CYS A 33 8.29 19.52 22.50
CA CYS A 33 6.99 20.11 22.21
C CYS A 33 6.48 20.94 23.40
N PRO A 34 5.53 21.87 23.19
CA PRO A 34 4.79 22.49 24.28
C PRO A 34 4.14 21.42 25.18
N ASP A 35 4.12 21.59 26.50
CA ASP A 35 3.52 20.61 27.41
C ASP A 35 2.03 20.34 27.11
N THR A 36 1.33 21.35 26.58
CA THR A 36 -0.06 21.24 26.11
C THR A 36 -0.23 20.25 24.95
N CYS A 37 0.84 19.97 24.19
CA CYS A 37 0.84 18.96 23.13
C CYS A 37 0.40 17.61 23.69
N HIS A 38 1.00 17.13 24.78
CA HIS A 38 0.71 15.81 25.35
C HIS A 38 -0.72 15.64 25.87
N LYS A 39 -1.50 16.72 25.95
CA LYS A 39 -2.92 16.66 26.30
C LYS A 39 -3.79 16.28 25.10
N TYR A 40 -3.44 16.77 23.92
CA TYR A 40 -4.27 16.68 22.72
C TYR A 40 -3.64 15.87 21.57
N GLY A 41 -2.32 15.82 21.50
CA GLY A 41 -1.51 15.22 20.45
C GLY A 41 -0.33 14.41 21.00
N THR A 42 0.43 13.81 20.10
CA THR A 42 1.65 13.07 20.41
C THR A 42 2.86 13.94 20.07
N CYS A 43 3.79 14.16 20.99
CA CYS A 43 5.03 14.84 20.64
C CYS A 43 5.96 13.90 19.88
N ASN A 44 6.32 14.24 18.64
CA ASN A 44 7.46 13.64 17.99
C ASN A 44 8.73 14.26 18.58
N GLU A 45 9.33 13.57 19.54
CA GLU A 45 10.48 14.06 20.31
C GLU A 45 11.74 14.25 19.45
N GLU A 46 11.90 13.48 18.37
CA GLU A 46 13.03 13.63 17.43
C GLU A 46 13.00 15.00 16.74
N LEU A 47 11.80 15.47 16.36
CA LEU A 47 11.65 16.70 15.58
C LEU A 47 11.11 17.88 16.39
N GLY A 48 10.64 17.66 17.63
CA GLY A 48 9.91 18.66 18.42
C GLY A 48 8.58 19.06 17.79
N ARG A 49 7.93 18.14 17.07
CA ARG A 49 6.69 18.39 16.33
C ARG A 49 5.50 17.78 17.07
N CYS A 50 4.46 18.56 17.34
CA CYS A 50 3.22 18.01 17.88
C CYS A 50 2.38 17.37 16.77
N ASP A 51 2.21 16.05 16.83
CA ASP A 51 1.38 15.27 15.92
C ASP A 51 -0.08 15.29 16.40
N CYS A 52 -0.90 16.08 15.71
CA CYS A 52 -2.29 16.26 16.07
C CYS A 52 -3.16 15.07 15.66
N PRO A 53 -4.26 14.80 16.39
CA PRO A 53 -5.31 13.93 15.92
C PRO A 53 -6.14 14.61 14.80
N ARG A 54 -6.98 13.82 14.12
CA ARG A 54 -7.82 14.26 13.00
C ARG A 54 -8.59 15.55 13.30
N GLY A 55 -8.43 16.54 12.44
CA GLY A 55 -9.16 17.81 12.50
C GLY A 55 -8.65 18.80 13.55
N TRP A 56 -7.80 18.37 14.49
CA TRP A 56 -7.16 19.26 15.45
C TRP A 56 -5.95 19.95 14.82
N LYS A 57 -5.69 21.18 15.26
CA LYS A 57 -4.68 22.08 14.67
C LYS A 57 -3.94 22.88 15.74
N GLY A 58 -2.93 23.60 15.27
CA GLY A 58 -2.08 24.45 16.10
C GLY A 58 -0.77 23.77 16.48
N PRO A 59 0.18 24.50 17.06
CA PRO A 59 1.50 24.00 17.41
C PRO A 59 1.49 22.97 18.54
N ASP A 60 0.40 22.90 19.31
CA ASP A 60 0.18 22.01 20.45
C ASP A 60 -1.14 21.23 20.36
N CYS A 61 -1.78 21.27 19.20
CA CYS A 61 -3.06 20.60 18.93
C CYS A 61 -4.20 21.03 19.88
N SER A 62 -4.16 22.24 20.45
CA SER A 62 -5.23 22.74 21.32
C SER A 62 -6.49 23.22 20.56
N GLN A 63 -6.40 23.41 19.24
CA GLN A 63 -7.50 23.91 18.42
C GLN A 63 -8.33 22.73 17.89
N ALA A 64 -9.49 22.50 18.50
CA ALA A 64 -10.43 21.46 18.10
C ALA A 64 -11.06 21.73 16.72
N PRO A 65 -11.47 20.70 15.96
CA PRO A 65 -12.26 20.89 14.75
C PRO A 65 -13.61 21.53 15.08
N ALA A 66 -14.05 22.48 14.26
CA ALA A 66 -15.37 23.12 14.40
C ALA A 66 -16.50 22.09 14.25
N GLU A 67 -16.35 21.15 13.32
CA GLU A 67 -17.32 20.07 13.05
C GLU A 67 -16.61 18.71 13.18
N PRO A 68 -16.53 18.13 14.39
CA PRO A 68 -15.82 16.86 14.64
C PRO A 68 -16.34 15.72 13.76
N ASN A 69 -17.67 15.66 13.56
CA ASN A 69 -18.32 14.61 12.76
C ASN A 69 -17.90 14.66 11.29
N ASP A 70 -17.73 15.86 10.73
CA ASP A 70 -17.31 16.01 9.33
C ASP A 70 -15.83 15.71 9.15
N ALA A 71 -15.00 16.12 10.12
CA ALA A 71 -13.60 15.69 10.17
C ALA A 71 -13.46 14.17 10.19
N CYS A 72 -14.38 13.45 10.84
CA CYS A 72 -14.41 11.98 10.84
C CYS A 72 -14.87 11.38 9.51
N ARG A 73 -15.99 11.87 8.95
CA ARG A 73 -16.56 11.36 7.70
C ARG A 73 -15.59 11.47 6.53
N GLN A 74 -14.78 12.54 6.49
CA GLN A 74 -13.76 12.74 5.46
C GLN A 74 -12.80 11.54 5.33
N TYR A 75 -12.55 10.82 6.43
CA TYR A 75 -11.62 9.70 6.47
C TYR A 75 -12.32 8.32 6.54
N ALA A 76 -13.55 8.25 6.02
CA ALA A 76 -14.38 7.04 5.98
C ALA A 76 -14.78 6.47 7.36
N PHE A 77 -14.75 7.29 8.42
CA PHE A 77 -15.31 6.94 9.71
C PHE A 77 -16.81 7.24 9.79
N LYS A 78 -17.54 6.46 10.59
CA LYS A 78 -18.85 6.90 11.11
C LYS A 78 -18.60 7.83 12.29
N ALA A 79 -19.38 8.89 12.37
CA ALA A 79 -19.14 10.03 13.26
C ALA A 79 -19.29 9.70 14.76
N ASP A 80 -20.11 8.70 15.09
CA ASP A 80 -20.59 8.35 16.42
C ASP A 80 -19.82 7.19 17.08
N GLU A 81 -19.44 6.15 16.33
CA GLU A 81 -18.87 4.92 16.93
C GLU A 81 -17.38 4.70 16.64
N ASP A 82 -16.91 5.06 15.44
CA ASP A 82 -15.57 4.68 14.97
C ASP A 82 -14.52 5.79 15.18
N CYS A 83 -14.91 7.00 15.59
CA CYS A 83 -14.05 8.19 15.55
C CYS A 83 -13.73 8.84 16.91
N VAL A 84 -14.29 8.32 18.00
CA VAL A 84 -14.11 8.82 19.38
C VAL A 84 -13.25 7.88 20.22
N ASP A 85 -12.91 8.25 21.45
CA ASP A 85 -12.17 7.38 22.38
C ASP A 85 -12.88 6.02 22.56
N GLY A 86 -12.15 4.90 22.46
CA GLY A 86 -12.71 3.54 22.68
C GLY A 86 -12.99 2.69 21.43
N VAL A 87 -12.55 3.13 20.24
CA VAL A 87 -12.61 2.31 19.01
C VAL A 87 -11.84 1.01 19.18
N PRO A 88 -12.26 -0.13 18.58
CA PRO A 88 -11.53 -1.39 18.71
C PRO A 88 -10.03 -1.24 18.39
N LEU A 89 -9.20 -1.69 19.33
CA LEU A 89 -7.72 -1.62 19.34
C LEU A 89 -7.04 -2.09 18.04
N ASN A 90 -7.72 -2.92 17.24
CA ASN A 90 -7.23 -3.43 15.96
C ASN A 90 -7.31 -2.42 14.79
N LEU A 91 -7.55 -1.14 15.05
CA LEU A 91 -7.35 -0.07 14.08
C LEU A 91 -5.99 0.63 14.22
N CYS A 92 -5.40 0.66 15.41
CA CYS A 92 -4.10 1.30 15.64
C CYS A 92 -2.97 0.33 15.34
N LEU A 93 -1.87 0.85 14.79
CA LEU A 93 -0.66 0.07 14.55
C LEU A 93 -0.14 -0.51 15.86
N ASN A 94 0.10 -1.82 15.86
CA ASN A 94 0.60 -2.61 17.01
C ASN A 94 -0.12 -2.32 18.34
N ASN A 95 -1.39 -1.91 18.29
CA ASN A 95 -2.12 -1.48 19.48
C ASN A 95 -1.34 -0.43 20.32
N CYS A 96 -0.66 0.51 19.65
CA CYS A 96 0.19 1.53 20.27
C CYS A 96 1.28 0.96 21.21
N ASN A 97 1.64 -0.32 21.03
CA ASN A 97 2.55 -1.10 21.89
C ASN A 97 2.22 -1.06 23.40
N GLY A 98 0.97 -0.69 23.77
CA GLY A 98 0.61 -0.44 25.17
C GLY A 98 1.26 0.80 25.79
N LEU A 99 1.90 1.65 24.98
CA LEU A 99 2.61 2.89 25.36
C LEU A 99 1.80 4.14 24.97
N GLY A 100 0.48 3.99 24.92
CA GLY A 100 -0.43 5.02 24.50
C GLY A 100 -1.86 4.53 24.35
N LYS A 101 -2.75 5.46 24.03
CA LYS A 101 -4.19 5.21 23.83
C LYS A 101 -4.54 5.28 22.35
N CYS A 102 -5.22 4.25 21.85
CA CYS A 102 -5.74 4.26 20.49
C CYS A 102 -6.99 5.16 20.37
N ARG A 103 -6.96 6.09 19.42
CA ARG A 103 -8.04 7.04 19.11
C ARG A 103 -8.40 6.96 17.63
N GLY A 104 -9.32 6.05 17.29
CA GLY A 104 -9.78 5.82 15.92
C GLY A 104 -8.65 5.55 14.91
N GLY A 105 -7.69 4.69 15.26
CA GLY A 105 -6.57 4.33 14.37
C GLY A 105 -5.33 5.22 14.52
N TRP A 106 -5.40 6.31 15.27
CA TRP A 106 -4.23 7.12 15.64
C TRP A 106 -3.80 6.81 17.09
N CYS A 107 -2.49 6.76 17.34
CA CYS A 107 -1.93 6.50 18.66
C CYS A 107 -1.59 7.80 19.40
N HIS A 108 -2.30 8.05 20.51
CA HIS A 108 -1.95 9.08 21.48
C HIS A 108 -0.92 8.51 22.45
N CYS A 109 0.36 8.77 22.21
CA CYS A 109 1.43 8.15 22.97
C CYS A 109 1.61 8.80 24.34
N ASP A 110 2.02 7.99 25.31
CA ASP A 110 2.40 8.48 26.63
C ASP A 110 3.64 9.38 26.51
N LYS A 111 3.81 10.33 27.44
CA LYS A 111 4.90 11.32 27.40
C LYS A 111 6.27 10.63 27.31
N GLY A 112 7.10 11.06 26.35
CA GLY A 112 8.41 10.48 26.06
C GLY A 112 8.41 9.34 25.03
N TYR A 113 7.23 8.88 24.59
CA TYR A 113 7.07 7.94 23.49
C TYR A 113 6.47 8.62 22.26
N TRP A 114 6.89 8.17 21.07
CA TRP A 114 6.39 8.72 19.82
C TRP A 114 6.41 7.71 18.68
N GLY A 115 6.02 8.22 17.51
CA GLY A 115 5.90 7.47 16.28
C GLY A 115 4.52 6.86 16.11
N ALA A 116 4.24 6.37 14.91
CA ALA A 116 2.92 5.90 14.50
C ALA A 116 2.29 4.82 15.40
N ASP A 117 3.10 4.04 16.11
CA ASP A 117 2.69 2.98 17.04
C ASP A 117 3.25 3.15 18.46
N CYS A 118 3.78 4.33 18.83
CA CYS A 118 4.41 4.61 20.12
C CYS A 118 5.63 3.74 20.46
N SER A 119 6.26 3.10 19.47
CA SER A 119 7.43 2.25 19.71
C SER A 119 8.74 3.03 19.89
N LEU A 120 8.82 4.30 19.52
CA LEU A 120 10.05 5.08 19.66
C LEU A 120 10.10 5.79 21.02
N SER A 121 11.27 5.77 21.64
CA SER A 121 11.61 6.58 22.81
C SER A 121 13.10 6.93 22.80
N TRP A 122 13.55 7.80 23.71
CA TRP A 122 14.97 8.06 23.89
C TRP A 122 15.63 6.87 24.59
N GLY A 123 16.64 6.28 23.95
CA GLY A 123 17.48 5.23 24.50
C GLY A 123 18.80 5.75 25.07
N GLU A 124 19.75 4.83 25.20
CA GLU A 124 21.10 5.12 25.67
C GLU A 124 21.80 6.20 24.81
N GLY A 125 22.58 7.06 25.45
CA GLY A 125 23.28 8.14 24.77
C GLY A 125 22.37 9.19 24.13
N GLY A 126 21.06 9.19 24.44
CA GLY A 126 20.09 10.13 23.88
C GLY A 126 19.76 9.88 22.41
N ARG A 127 19.98 8.67 21.90
CA ARG A 127 19.59 8.27 20.55
C ARG A 127 18.17 7.71 20.53
N PRO A 128 17.41 7.86 19.43
CA PRO A 128 16.14 7.16 19.26
C PRO A 128 16.33 5.64 19.37
N ALA A 129 15.45 4.98 20.11
CA ALA A 129 15.46 3.54 20.30
C ALA A 129 14.04 2.99 20.20
N LEU A 130 13.93 1.74 19.74
CA LEU A 130 12.66 1.01 19.69
C LEU A 130 12.44 0.30 21.02
N LEU A 131 11.27 0.53 21.63
CA LEU A 131 10.80 -0.13 22.85
C LEU A 131 11.88 -0.14 23.94
N ALA A 132 12.51 1.03 24.15
CA ALA A 132 13.62 1.16 25.09
C ALA A 132 13.21 0.69 26.49
N GLY A 133 14.10 -0.05 27.16
CA GLY A 133 13.83 -0.62 28.49
C GLY A 133 12.95 -1.88 28.50
N GLN A 134 12.45 -2.35 27.34
CA GLN A 134 11.63 -3.56 27.24
C GLN A 134 12.41 -4.80 26.77
N GLY A 135 13.74 -4.70 26.68
CA GLY A 135 14.59 -5.80 26.18
C GLY A 135 14.39 -6.10 24.69
N TYR A 136 13.82 -5.16 23.92
CA TYR A 136 13.63 -5.32 22.49
C TYR A 136 14.98 -5.31 21.75
N VAL A 137 15.16 -6.27 20.84
CA VAL A 137 16.32 -6.37 19.97
C VAL A 137 15.81 -6.52 18.53
N PRO A 138 16.22 -5.64 17.59
CA PRO A 138 15.93 -5.83 16.18
C PRO A 138 16.41 -7.20 15.70
N ARG A 139 15.74 -7.75 14.69
CA ARG A 139 16.13 -9.05 14.13
C ARG A 139 17.54 -8.95 13.54
N ALA A 140 18.35 -10.00 13.70
CA ALA A 140 19.68 -10.06 13.10
C ALA A 140 19.62 -10.15 11.56
N LYS A 141 18.56 -10.75 11.01
CA LYS A 141 18.42 -10.98 9.57
C LYS A 141 18.12 -9.66 8.84
N LYS A 142 18.97 -9.32 7.88
CA LYS A 142 18.77 -8.20 6.95
C LYS A 142 17.61 -8.47 5.98
N PRO A 143 16.97 -7.43 5.41
CA PRO A 143 17.25 -6.00 5.61
C PRO A 143 16.68 -5.44 6.92
N LEU A 144 17.31 -4.38 7.42
CA LEU A 144 16.75 -3.42 8.37
C LEU A 144 16.14 -2.25 7.61
N ILE A 145 15.02 -1.72 8.09
CA ILE A 145 14.27 -0.67 7.42
C ILE A 145 14.02 0.48 8.39
N TYR A 146 14.47 1.68 8.02
CA TYR A 146 14.08 2.91 8.71
C TYR A 146 12.73 3.37 8.18
N VAL A 147 11.86 3.86 9.06
CA VAL A 147 10.53 4.35 8.68
C VAL A 147 10.48 5.84 8.97
N TYR A 148 10.20 6.66 7.95
CA TYR A 148 10.00 8.09 8.17
C TYR A 148 8.75 8.34 9.03
N GLU A 149 8.93 9.03 10.16
CA GLU A 149 7.83 9.46 11.03
C GLU A 149 7.16 10.72 10.47
N LEU A 150 6.35 10.50 9.44
CA LEU A 150 5.56 11.53 8.77
C LEU A 150 4.44 12.07 9.68
N PRO A 151 4.04 13.34 9.53
CA PRO A 151 2.84 13.87 10.18
C PRO A 151 1.60 12.99 9.90
N PRO A 152 0.73 12.74 10.90
CA PRO A 152 -0.39 11.82 10.79
C PRO A 152 -1.34 12.04 9.61
N LYS A 153 -1.43 13.29 9.11
CA LYS A 153 -2.23 13.67 7.94
C LYS A 153 -1.88 12.89 6.66
N TYR A 154 -0.67 12.35 6.55
CA TYR A 154 -0.21 11.65 5.35
C TYR A 154 -0.64 10.18 5.30
N ASN A 155 -0.83 9.53 6.45
CA ASN A 155 -0.86 8.06 6.49
C ASN A 155 -1.66 7.40 7.62
N ILE A 156 -2.12 8.14 8.63
CA ILE A 156 -2.84 7.55 9.77
C ILE A 156 -4.34 7.78 9.71
N TYR A 157 -4.78 8.92 9.17
CA TYR A 157 -6.15 9.38 9.40
C TYR A 157 -7.25 8.51 8.78
N PHE A 158 -6.98 7.72 7.74
CA PHE A 158 -7.99 6.92 7.04
C PHE A 158 -8.45 5.67 7.80
N ASN A 159 -9.74 5.33 7.68
CA ASN A 159 -10.29 4.12 8.27
C ASN A 159 -9.81 2.88 7.50
N MET A 160 -8.86 2.16 8.10
CA MET A 160 -8.23 1.01 7.46
C MET A 160 -9.15 -0.19 7.25
N ARG A 161 -10.23 -0.35 8.04
CA ARG A 161 -11.21 -1.43 7.83
C ARG A 161 -12.08 -1.20 6.61
N ARG A 162 -12.22 0.06 6.17
CA ARG A 162 -13.01 0.43 4.99
C ARG A 162 -12.16 0.68 3.76
N ASN A 163 -10.84 0.53 3.89
CA ASN A 163 -9.93 0.63 2.76
C ASN A 163 -10.05 -0.64 1.89
N ASP A 164 -10.46 -0.46 0.63
CA ASP A 164 -10.59 -1.54 -0.34
C ASP A 164 -9.22 -2.09 -0.81
N ARG A 165 -8.12 -1.34 -0.56
CA ARG A 165 -6.74 -1.72 -0.90
C ARG A 165 -5.80 -1.48 0.30
N PRO A 166 -5.84 -2.35 1.33
CA PRO A 166 -5.14 -2.10 2.59
C PRO A 166 -3.64 -2.47 2.59
N LEU A 167 -3.02 -2.72 1.42
CA LEU A 167 -1.64 -3.21 1.32
C LEU A 167 -0.66 -2.36 2.13
N MET A 168 -0.72 -1.03 1.99
CA MET A 168 0.19 -0.13 2.69
C MET A 168 0.19 -0.37 4.20
N PHE A 169 -1.00 -0.36 4.80
CA PHE A 169 -1.13 -0.57 6.24
C PHE A 169 -0.75 -1.98 6.67
N MET A 170 -1.14 -3.00 5.90
CA MET A 170 -0.78 -4.39 6.22
C MET A 170 0.73 -4.59 6.18
N PHE A 171 1.39 -4.05 5.16
CA PHE A 171 2.85 -4.07 5.05
C PHE A 171 3.49 -3.31 6.21
N TRP A 172 2.99 -2.11 6.51
CA TRP A 172 3.51 -1.27 7.58
C TRP A 172 3.38 -1.95 8.95
N GLN A 173 2.18 -2.43 9.30
CA GLN A 173 1.90 -3.18 10.53
C GLN A 173 2.84 -4.39 10.68
N ARG A 174 3.03 -5.17 9.60
CA ARG A 174 3.93 -6.32 9.62
C ARG A 174 5.39 -5.91 9.72
N LEU A 175 5.80 -4.84 9.04
CA LEU A 175 7.15 -4.31 9.12
C LEU A 175 7.50 -3.94 10.56
N LEU A 176 6.66 -3.12 11.20
CA LEU A 176 6.87 -2.64 12.57
C LEU A 176 6.96 -3.79 13.59
N SER A 177 6.20 -4.87 13.39
CA SER A 177 6.18 -6.04 14.29
C SER A 177 7.18 -7.15 13.93
N SER A 178 7.85 -7.08 12.78
CA SER A 178 8.72 -8.17 12.30
C SER A 178 10.14 -8.19 12.89
N GLY A 179 10.51 -7.17 13.67
CA GLY A 179 11.89 -6.94 14.08
C GLY A 179 12.78 -6.31 13.01
N ALA A 180 12.27 -6.07 11.78
CA ALA A 180 13.04 -5.47 10.70
C ALA A 180 13.19 -3.95 10.82
N ARG A 181 12.38 -3.28 11.63
CA ARG A 181 12.48 -1.83 11.83
C ARG A 181 13.76 -1.49 12.60
N THR A 182 14.45 -0.43 12.19
CA THR A 182 15.54 0.19 12.96
C THR A 182 15.17 1.64 13.32
N ALA A 183 15.60 2.09 14.51
CA ALA A 183 15.57 3.51 14.89
C ALA A 183 16.85 4.26 14.48
N ASP A 184 17.92 3.52 14.14
CA ASP A 184 19.15 4.10 13.60
C ASP A 184 19.08 4.12 12.06
N PRO A 185 19.02 5.31 11.44
CA PRO A 185 18.99 5.44 9.99
C PRO A 185 20.32 5.05 9.31
N GLU A 186 21.47 5.15 9.99
CA GLU A 186 22.76 4.75 9.42
C GLU A 186 22.88 3.23 9.31
N ALA A 187 22.21 2.48 10.21
CA ALA A 187 22.14 1.02 10.17
C ALA A 187 21.12 0.47 9.15
N ALA A 188 20.26 1.34 8.59
CA ALA A 188 19.15 0.95 7.73
C ALA A 188 19.63 0.51 6.35
N ASP A 189 19.05 -0.58 5.83
CA ASP A 189 19.28 -1.08 4.47
C ASP A 189 18.32 -0.41 3.48
N TYR A 190 17.11 -0.09 3.91
CA TYR A 190 16.08 0.62 3.14
C TYR A 190 15.33 1.64 4.00
N PHE A 191 14.65 2.57 3.34
CA PHE A 191 13.83 3.60 3.95
C PHE A 191 12.39 3.46 3.46
N LEU A 192 11.44 3.24 4.35
CA LEU A 192 10.02 3.23 4.00
C LEU A 192 9.47 4.65 4.07
N VAL A 193 8.84 5.09 2.97
CA VAL A 193 7.89 6.22 2.98
C VAL A 193 6.51 5.61 3.22
N PRO A 194 5.95 5.67 4.45
CA PRO A 194 4.75 4.93 4.83
C PRO A 194 3.47 5.59 4.28
N MET A 195 3.36 5.67 2.96
CA MET A 195 2.22 6.24 2.24
C MET A 195 1.76 5.29 1.14
N SER A 196 0.46 5.26 0.93
CA SER A 196 -0.15 4.50 -0.16
C SER A 196 -0.33 5.41 -1.36
N GLN A 197 0.09 4.93 -2.52
CA GLN A 197 -0.29 5.50 -3.80
C GLN A 197 -1.46 4.69 -4.34
N ARG A 198 -2.48 5.35 -4.88
CA ARG A 198 -3.53 4.70 -5.67
C ARG A 198 -3.72 5.44 -6.97
N GLY A 199 -3.85 6.76 -6.93
CA GLY A 199 -4.07 7.58 -8.13
C GLY A 199 -3.31 8.91 -8.14
N PRO A 200 -3.66 9.81 -9.08
CA PRO A 200 -2.95 11.08 -9.25
C PRO A 200 -2.98 11.97 -8.01
N GLY A 201 -4.11 12.02 -7.30
CA GLY A 201 -4.27 12.83 -6.08
C GLY A 201 -3.30 12.41 -4.97
N ASP A 202 -3.19 11.10 -4.70
CA ASP A 202 -2.25 10.59 -3.68
C ASP A 202 -0.79 10.85 -4.08
N SER A 203 -0.51 10.81 -5.38
CA SER A 203 0.84 11.05 -5.90
C SER A 203 1.27 12.51 -5.81
N LEU A 204 0.34 13.46 -5.82
CA LEU A 204 0.65 14.85 -5.51
C LEU A 204 0.94 15.02 -4.02
N LEU A 205 0.13 14.39 -3.14
CA LEU A 205 0.37 14.40 -1.70
C LEU A 205 1.71 13.73 -1.33
N LEU A 206 2.16 12.74 -2.10
CA LEU A 206 3.48 12.15 -1.95
C LEU A 206 4.59 13.17 -2.20
N VAL A 207 4.46 14.06 -3.19
CA VAL A 207 5.46 15.11 -3.45
C VAL A 207 5.56 16.04 -2.24
N ASP A 208 4.43 16.46 -1.67
CA ASP A 208 4.41 17.27 -0.45
C ASP A 208 5.09 16.54 0.73
N ALA A 209 4.89 15.23 0.86
CA ALA A 209 5.54 14.42 1.88
C ALA A 209 7.05 14.26 1.64
N LEU A 210 7.49 14.18 0.39
CA LEU A 210 8.91 14.14 0.04
C LEU A 210 9.59 15.47 0.33
N GLU A 211 8.95 16.60 0.07
CA GLU A 211 9.45 17.92 0.49
C GLU A 211 9.57 18.01 2.01
N TYR A 212 8.58 17.49 2.74
CA TYR A 212 8.65 17.36 4.19
C TYR A 212 9.83 16.48 4.62
N ILE A 213 10.04 15.33 3.98
CA ILE A 213 11.17 14.44 4.28
C ILE A 213 12.50 15.17 4.06
N ARG A 214 12.67 15.82 2.92
CA ARG A 214 13.93 16.51 2.54
C ARG A 214 14.28 17.67 3.47
N SER A 215 13.28 18.31 4.08
CA SER A 215 13.50 19.40 5.02
C SER A 215 13.89 18.94 6.44
N HIS A 216 13.72 17.66 6.77
CA HIS A 216 13.94 17.13 8.13
C HIS A 216 15.02 16.04 8.18
N TRP A 217 15.23 15.30 7.10
CA TRP A 217 16.20 14.22 7.02
C TRP A 217 17.04 14.31 5.73
N PRO A 218 18.33 13.96 5.79
CA PRO A 218 19.22 14.04 4.63
C PRO A 218 19.08 12.85 3.67
N TRP A 219 18.43 11.77 4.09
CA TRP A 219 18.53 10.44 3.47
C TRP A 219 17.94 10.37 2.06
N TRP A 220 16.83 11.05 1.80
CA TRP A 220 16.26 11.10 0.46
C TRP A 220 17.25 11.67 -0.55
N ASP A 221 17.89 12.79 -0.20
CA ASP A 221 18.82 13.52 -1.07
C ASP A 221 20.16 12.83 -1.17
N ARG A 222 20.68 12.35 -0.03
CA ARG A 222 21.94 11.60 0.06
C ARG A 222 21.89 10.34 -0.80
N LEU A 223 20.76 9.65 -0.82
CA LEU A 223 20.57 8.41 -1.58
C LEU A 223 19.88 8.64 -2.93
N GLN A 224 19.54 9.88 -3.27
CA GLN A 224 18.85 10.25 -4.51
C GLN A 224 17.59 9.40 -4.78
N GLY A 225 16.82 9.10 -3.73
CA GLY A 225 15.66 8.21 -3.78
C GLY A 225 15.96 6.72 -3.95
N HIS A 226 17.21 6.31 -4.19
CA HIS A 226 17.59 4.89 -4.12
C HIS A 226 17.36 4.37 -2.70
N ARG A 227 17.07 3.06 -2.58
CA ARG A 227 16.79 2.39 -1.31
C ARG A 227 15.54 2.91 -0.58
N HIS A 228 14.74 3.74 -1.23
CA HIS A 228 13.45 4.18 -0.70
C HIS A 228 12.32 3.30 -1.24
N ILE A 229 11.43 2.88 -0.36
CA ILE A 229 10.30 2.01 -0.66
C ILE A 229 9.02 2.84 -0.61
N ILE A 230 8.22 2.75 -1.67
CA ILE A 230 6.88 3.36 -1.78
C ILE A 230 5.87 2.26 -2.12
N ILE A 231 4.66 2.34 -1.58
CA ILE A 231 3.62 1.32 -1.80
C ILE A 231 2.59 1.85 -2.80
N GLN A 232 2.35 1.11 -3.88
CA GLN A 232 1.37 1.45 -4.91
C GLN A 232 0.31 0.34 -5.04
N THR A 233 -0.93 0.73 -4.79
CA THR A 233 -2.11 -0.12 -4.60
C THR A 233 -3.15 -0.04 -5.73
N GLY A 234 -2.95 0.84 -6.69
CA GLY A 234 -3.74 1.03 -7.91
C GLY A 234 -3.74 -0.19 -8.82
N ASP A 235 -4.74 -0.26 -9.69
CA ASP A 235 -5.00 -1.45 -10.51
C ASP A 235 -3.98 -1.62 -11.64
N THR A 236 -3.39 -0.53 -12.10
CA THR A 236 -2.32 -0.48 -13.11
C THR A 236 -1.00 0.08 -12.57
N GLY A 237 -0.78 -0.07 -11.26
CA GLY A 237 0.51 0.23 -10.64
C GLY A 237 0.91 1.70 -10.77
N ARG A 238 2.18 1.96 -11.11
CA ARG A 238 2.72 3.33 -11.25
C ARG A 238 2.05 4.14 -12.37
N ALA A 239 1.41 3.49 -13.33
CA ALA A 239 0.75 4.18 -14.44
C ALA A 239 -0.45 5.04 -13.98
N GLU A 240 -0.99 4.80 -12.78
CA GLU A 240 -2.08 5.61 -12.20
C GLU A 240 -1.59 6.90 -11.51
N MET A 241 -0.28 7.07 -11.34
CA MET A 241 0.30 8.27 -10.73
C MET A 241 0.37 9.43 -11.73
N ALA A 242 0.41 10.67 -11.23
CA ALA A 242 0.70 11.81 -12.08
C ALA A 242 2.15 11.78 -12.60
N ARG A 243 2.38 12.34 -13.80
CA ARG A 243 3.69 12.31 -14.48
C ARG A 243 4.83 12.91 -13.66
N GLY A 244 4.59 14.06 -13.00
CA GLY A 244 5.57 14.71 -12.13
C GLY A 244 6.04 13.80 -10.99
N PRO A 245 5.13 13.30 -10.14
CA PRO A 245 5.44 12.34 -9.09
C PRO A 245 6.19 11.08 -9.56
N ILE A 246 5.87 10.54 -10.74
CA ILE A 246 6.61 9.42 -11.35
C ILE A 246 8.08 9.78 -11.57
N ALA A 247 8.36 10.98 -12.09
CA ALA A 247 9.72 11.44 -12.31
C ALA A 247 10.46 11.69 -10.98
N THR A 248 9.79 12.32 -10.00
CA THR A 248 10.37 12.58 -8.67
C THR A 248 10.73 11.31 -7.92
N THR A 249 10.05 10.19 -8.21
CA THR A 249 10.23 8.89 -7.55
C THR A 249 10.90 7.85 -8.46
N ALA A 250 11.57 8.29 -9.52
CA ALA A 250 12.17 7.41 -10.52
C ALA A 250 13.21 6.42 -9.94
N ASN A 251 13.90 6.76 -8.85
CA ASN A 251 14.89 5.86 -8.25
C ASN A 251 14.36 5.01 -7.10
N ALA A 252 13.15 5.28 -6.61
CA ALA A 252 12.53 4.53 -5.53
C ALA A 252 12.05 3.15 -6.00
N THR A 253 12.04 2.17 -5.10
CA THR A 253 11.46 0.85 -5.29
C THR A 253 9.97 0.90 -4.95
N PHE A 254 9.13 0.43 -5.87
CA PHE A 254 7.71 0.30 -5.62
C PHE A 254 7.34 -1.11 -5.21
N ILE A 255 6.61 -1.25 -4.12
CA ILE A 255 5.88 -2.48 -3.80
C ILE A 255 4.48 -2.34 -4.39
N THR A 256 4.12 -3.23 -5.31
CA THR A 256 2.86 -3.14 -6.05
C THR A 256 2.21 -4.49 -6.31
N HIS A 257 0.94 -4.47 -6.71
CA HIS A 257 0.22 -5.64 -7.17
C HIS A 257 0.31 -5.85 -8.69
N TRP A 258 0.76 -4.82 -9.43
CA TRP A 258 0.69 -4.81 -10.88
C TRP A 258 2.07 -4.96 -11.50
N GLY A 259 2.29 -6.08 -12.18
CA GLY A 259 3.59 -6.50 -12.72
C GLY A 259 3.79 -6.29 -14.22
N LEU A 260 3.03 -5.40 -14.87
CA LEU A 260 3.14 -5.23 -16.33
C LEU A 260 4.50 -4.61 -16.71
N THR A 261 5.35 -5.40 -17.36
CA THR A 261 6.73 -5.05 -17.77
C THR A 261 6.81 -4.31 -19.10
N GLU A 262 5.84 -4.53 -19.99
CA GLU A 262 5.83 -4.01 -21.34
C GLU A 262 4.46 -3.40 -21.69
N ASP A 263 4.47 -2.46 -22.63
CA ASP A 263 3.22 -1.91 -23.17
C ASP A 263 2.45 -3.02 -23.87
N TYR A 264 1.16 -3.17 -23.53
CA TYR A 264 0.32 -4.19 -24.14
C TYR A 264 -0.71 -3.55 -25.07
N GLU A 265 -0.36 -3.46 -26.35
CA GLU A 265 -1.09 -2.72 -27.39
C GLU A 265 -2.58 -3.06 -27.44
N PHE A 266 -2.94 -4.35 -27.35
CA PHE A 266 -4.34 -4.76 -27.37
C PHE A 266 -5.16 -4.07 -26.28
N SER A 267 -4.63 -4.02 -25.06
CA SER A 267 -5.32 -3.42 -23.90
C SER A 267 -5.18 -1.89 -23.82
N GLY A 268 -4.15 -1.33 -24.45
CA GLY A 268 -3.71 0.05 -24.21
C GLY A 268 -3.05 0.28 -22.85
N TRP A 269 -2.78 -0.78 -22.07
CA TRP A 269 -2.04 -0.66 -20.83
C TRP A 269 -0.57 -0.33 -21.09
N ARG A 270 -0.03 0.55 -20.25
CA ARG A 270 1.36 0.96 -20.29
C ARG A 270 2.18 0.19 -19.27
N ALA A 271 3.41 -0.14 -19.64
CA ALA A 271 4.42 -0.68 -18.75
C ALA A 271 4.51 0.20 -17.49
N SER A 272 4.55 -0.44 -16.33
CA SER A 272 4.53 0.27 -15.05
C SER A 272 5.36 -0.40 -13.98
N HIS A 273 5.63 -1.69 -14.13
CA HIS A 273 6.53 -2.44 -13.28
C HIS A 273 7.90 -2.44 -13.92
N ARG A 274 8.93 -2.13 -13.13
CA ARG A 274 10.31 -2.21 -13.57
C ARG A 274 10.96 -3.44 -12.98
N PRO A 275 11.31 -4.44 -13.82
CA PRO A 275 12.09 -5.58 -13.38
C PRO A 275 13.33 -5.14 -12.60
N LEU A 276 13.71 -5.91 -11.58
CA LEU A 276 14.90 -5.68 -10.75
C LEU A 276 14.87 -4.42 -9.86
N GLN A 277 13.83 -3.59 -9.95
CA GLN A 277 13.68 -2.38 -9.14
C GLN A 277 12.41 -2.38 -8.30
N ASP A 278 11.28 -2.74 -8.89
CA ASP A 278 9.98 -2.82 -8.23
C ASP A 278 9.70 -4.26 -7.78
N ILE A 279 8.82 -4.46 -6.81
CA ILE A 279 8.49 -5.76 -6.22
C ILE A 279 6.99 -6.03 -6.39
N VAL A 280 6.64 -7.15 -7.01
CA VAL A 280 5.25 -7.60 -7.14
C VAL A 280 4.86 -8.45 -5.93
N VAL A 281 3.83 -8.03 -5.20
CA VAL A 281 3.33 -8.71 -3.99
C VAL A 281 1.89 -9.19 -4.16
N PRO A 282 1.51 -10.30 -3.50
CA PRO A 282 0.14 -10.79 -3.54
C PRO A 282 -0.81 -9.79 -2.88
N ILE A 283 -2.06 -9.75 -3.37
CA ILE A 283 -3.11 -8.97 -2.72
C ILE A 283 -3.53 -9.59 -1.40
N TYR A 284 -3.78 -8.72 -0.42
CA TYR A 284 -4.40 -9.14 0.82
C TYR A 284 -5.86 -9.53 0.60
N ILE A 285 -6.19 -10.81 0.80
CA ILE A 285 -7.57 -11.29 0.78
C ILE A 285 -8.21 -11.00 2.15
N GLY A 286 -8.85 -9.83 2.24
CA GLY A 286 -9.45 -9.35 3.49
C GLY A 286 -10.73 -10.07 3.93
N ALA A 287 -11.22 -9.71 5.11
CA ALA A 287 -12.34 -10.35 5.81
C ALA A 287 -13.65 -10.44 5.00
N MET A 288 -13.87 -9.56 4.03
CA MET A 288 -15.03 -9.64 3.13
C MET A 288 -15.09 -10.97 2.35
N HIS A 289 -13.92 -11.52 1.98
CA HIS A 289 -13.80 -12.83 1.33
C HIS A 289 -13.74 -14.00 2.34
N GLN A 290 -13.53 -13.70 3.62
CA GLN A 290 -13.64 -14.70 4.70
C GLN A 290 -15.10 -14.90 5.11
N ARG A 291 -15.92 -13.84 5.09
CA ARG A 291 -17.37 -13.90 5.39
C ARG A 291 -18.17 -14.74 4.41
N THR A 292 -17.65 -14.95 3.20
CA THR A 292 -18.28 -15.81 2.18
C THR A 292 -17.85 -17.28 2.29
N GLY A 293 -17.26 -17.70 3.42
CA GLY A 293 -16.98 -19.10 3.78
C GLY A 293 -15.78 -19.74 3.07
N GLY A 294 -15.37 -19.21 1.92
CA GLY A 294 -14.44 -19.88 1.01
C GLY A 294 -13.06 -20.26 1.55
N LEU A 295 -12.40 -19.35 2.26
CA LEU A 295 -11.04 -19.60 2.79
C LEU A 295 -11.04 -20.55 3.99
N GLN A 296 -12.06 -20.51 4.84
CA GLN A 296 -12.18 -21.42 5.98
C GLN A 296 -12.50 -22.86 5.53
N GLU A 297 -13.14 -22.98 4.38
CA GLU A 297 -13.45 -24.24 3.73
C GLU A 297 -12.35 -24.75 2.80
N SER A 298 -11.24 -24.01 2.64
CA SER A 298 -10.16 -24.43 1.77
C SER A 298 -9.54 -25.75 2.27
N PRO A 299 -9.27 -26.71 1.36
CA PRO A 299 -8.54 -27.94 1.70
C PRO A 299 -7.08 -27.66 2.11
N LEU A 300 -6.56 -26.45 1.84
CA LEU A 300 -5.20 -26.04 2.22
C LEU A 300 -5.17 -25.32 3.57
N HIS A 301 -6.32 -25.04 4.19
CA HIS A 301 -6.37 -24.33 5.46
C HIS A 301 -5.97 -25.27 6.61
N PRO A 302 -4.99 -24.91 7.46
CA PRO A 302 -4.43 -25.84 8.46
C PRO A 302 -5.43 -26.27 9.54
N LEU A 303 -6.44 -25.43 9.84
CA LEU A 303 -7.52 -25.78 10.77
C LEU A 303 -8.71 -26.49 10.10
N HIS A 304 -8.72 -26.60 8.77
CA HIS A 304 -9.73 -27.39 8.09
C HIS A 304 -9.38 -28.85 8.35
N LYS A 305 -10.09 -29.48 9.30
CA LYS A 305 -10.02 -30.94 9.52
C LYS A 305 -10.07 -31.58 8.13
N ALA A 306 -9.15 -32.49 7.83
CA ALA A 306 -8.94 -33.17 6.55
C ALA A 306 -10.21 -33.91 6.02
N LYS A 307 -11.31 -33.19 5.84
CA LYS A 307 -12.52 -33.64 5.18
C LYS A 307 -12.13 -33.78 3.71
N ALA A 308 -12.45 -34.96 3.19
CA ALA A 308 -12.02 -35.50 1.90
C ALA A 308 -11.72 -34.40 0.87
N VAL A 309 -10.47 -34.38 0.37
CA VAL A 309 -10.11 -33.66 -0.84
C VAL A 309 -11.20 -33.92 -1.87
N LYS A 310 -11.96 -32.87 -2.23
CA LYS A 310 -13.10 -33.04 -3.13
C LYS A 310 -12.58 -33.62 -4.45
N LYS A 311 -13.30 -34.59 -5.00
CA LYS A 311 -12.99 -35.13 -6.33
C LYS A 311 -12.95 -33.97 -7.32
N LYS A 312 -11.85 -33.86 -8.06
CA LYS A 312 -11.66 -32.81 -9.07
C LYS A 312 -12.38 -33.18 -10.37
N ASP A 313 -13.71 -33.00 -10.39
CA ASP A 313 -14.61 -33.38 -11.47
C ASP A 313 -14.97 -32.25 -12.44
N ILE A 314 -14.59 -31.01 -12.14
CA ILE A 314 -14.64 -29.87 -13.09
C ILE A 314 -13.24 -29.67 -13.68
N GLN A 315 -13.13 -29.61 -15.00
CA GLN A 315 -11.84 -29.42 -15.69
C GLN A 315 -11.39 -27.97 -15.62
N LEU A 316 -12.26 -27.02 -16.01
CA LEU A 316 -11.94 -25.59 -16.01
C LEU A 316 -13.09 -24.76 -15.43
N LEU A 317 -12.77 -23.79 -14.56
CA LEU A 317 -13.73 -22.85 -13.99
C LEU A 317 -13.32 -21.41 -14.26
N PHE A 318 -14.29 -20.61 -14.72
CA PHE A 318 -14.30 -19.17 -14.61
C PHE A 318 -15.71 -18.71 -14.25
N ALA A 319 -15.89 -18.12 -13.08
CA ALA A 319 -17.14 -17.45 -12.72
C ALA A 319 -16.89 -15.99 -12.39
N GLY A 320 -17.46 -15.04 -13.14
CA GLY A 320 -17.32 -13.61 -12.87
C GLY A 320 -17.59 -12.75 -14.10
N ARG A 321 -17.39 -11.44 -13.98
CA ARG A 321 -17.64 -10.49 -15.07
C ARG A 321 -16.80 -10.83 -16.32
N ILE A 322 -17.48 -11.10 -17.44
CA ILE A 322 -16.89 -11.45 -18.74
C ILE A 322 -16.75 -10.23 -19.64
N CYS A 323 -17.80 -9.42 -19.74
CA CYS A 323 -17.76 -8.18 -20.52
C CYS A 323 -17.42 -6.97 -19.65
N GLY A 324 -16.58 -6.06 -20.18
CA GLY A 324 -16.11 -4.88 -19.45
C GLY A 324 -17.24 -3.89 -19.12
N GLY A 325 -18.25 -3.77 -19.99
CA GLY A 325 -19.42 -2.90 -19.81
C GLY A 325 -20.50 -3.46 -18.87
N ARG A 326 -20.26 -4.62 -18.25
CA ARG A 326 -21.19 -5.35 -17.35
C ARG A 326 -22.39 -5.98 -18.07
N GLU A 327 -22.44 -5.93 -19.39
CA GLU A 327 -23.44 -6.63 -20.19
C GLU A 327 -23.26 -8.15 -20.14
N ALA A 328 -24.32 -8.87 -20.43
CA ALA A 328 -24.26 -10.32 -20.61
C ALA A 328 -23.54 -10.65 -21.92
N PRO A 329 -22.58 -11.60 -21.92
CA PRO A 329 -21.95 -12.02 -23.15
C PRO A 329 -22.95 -12.77 -24.02
N ASN A 330 -22.92 -12.50 -25.32
CA ASN A 330 -23.70 -13.19 -26.31
C ASN A 330 -23.05 -14.55 -26.65
N THR A 331 -23.87 -15.58 -26.89
CA THR A 331 -23.39 -16.94 -27.20
C THR A 331 -23.43 -17.30 -28.68
N THR A 332 -24.05 -16.45 -29.51
CA THR A 332 -24.34 -16.69 -30.93
C THR A 332 -23.62 -15.73 -31.89
N SER A 333 -23.06 -14.64 -31.39
CA SER A 333 -22.43 -13.59 -32.21
C SER A 333 -21.06 -13.19 -31.69
N VAL A 334 -20.22 -12.72 -32.61
CA VAL A 334 -18.85 -12.25 -32.36
C VAL A 334 -18.73 -10.78 -32.79
N PRO A 335 -18.14 -9.89 -31.98
CA PRO A 335 -17.67 -10.13 -30.61
C PRO A 335 -18.85 -10.42 -29.67
N ASN A 336 -18.63 -11.31 -28.70
CA ASN A 336 -19.64 -11.68 -27.70
C ASN A 336 -19.90 -10.59 -26.65
N CYS A 337 -19.11 -9.53 -26.60
CA CYS A 337 -19.29 -8.38 -25.72
C CYS A 337 -19.35 -7.09 -26.56
N ARG A 338 -20.27 -6.17 -26.20
CA ARG A 338 -20.44 -4.88 -26.86
C ARG A 338 -20.83 -3.81 -25.84
N PRO A 339 -20.16 -2.63 -25.83
CA PRO A 339 -19.06 -2.23 -26.71
C PRO A 339 -17.76 -3.01 -26.42
N ILE A 340 -16.88 -3.11 -27.43
CA ILE A 340 -15.58 -3.76 -27.24
C ILE A 340 -14.75 -2.92 -26.28
N ASN A 341 -14.49 -3.46 -25.09
CA ASN A 341 -13.55 -2.90 -24.14
C ASN A 341 -12.22 -3.66 -24.25
N LYS A 342 -11.32 -3.18 -25.12
CA LYS A 342 -10.05 -3.87 -25.38
C LYS A 342 -9.14 -3.95 -24.15
N GLY A 343 -9.24 -2.97 -23.25
CA GLY A 343 -8.51 -2.95 -21.98
C GLY A 343 -8.99 -3.97 -20.95
N TYR A 344 -10.18 -4.57 -21.12
CA TYR A 344 -10.72 -5.47 -20.10
C TYR A 344 -10.19 -6.90 -20.27
N SER A 345 -9.42 -7.35 -19.29
CA SER A 345 -8.85 -8.70 -19.15
C SER A 345 -7.95 -9.16 -20.29
N GLN A 346 -7.36 -8.20 -21.02
CA GLN A 346 -6.61 -8.47 -22.26
C GLN A 346 -7.43 -9.29 -23.28
N GLY A 347 -8.77 -9.24 -23.21
CA GLY A 347 -9.64 -10.04 -24.09
C GLY A 347 -9.79 -11.52 -23.70
N VAL A 348 -9.07 -12.00 -22.69
CA VAL A 348 -9.04 -13.42 -22.31
C VAL A 348 -10.41 -13.92 -21.87
N ARG A 349 -11.12 -13.15 -21.02
CA ARG A 349 -12.41 -13.59 -20.49
C ARG A 349 -13.46 -13.74 -21.59
N GLN A 350 -13.45 -12.81 -22.54
CA GLN A 350 -14.34 -12.78 -23.69
C GLN A 350 -14.06 -13.96 -24.60
N LEU A 351 -12.78 -14.20 -24.94
CA LEU A 351 -12.36 -15.29 -25.82
C LEU A 351 -12.64 -16.67 -25.20
N VAL A 352 -12.31 -16.87 -23.92
CA VAL A 352 -12.59 -18.14 -23.23
C VAL A 352 -14.09 -18.40 -23.15
N HIS A 353 -14.91 -17.38 -22.87
CA HIS A 353 -16.36 -17.55 -22.92
C HIS A 353 -16.82 -17.91 -24.33
N GLN A 354 -16.41 -17.16 -25.35
CA GLN A 354 -16.80 -17.41 -26.74
C GLN A 354 -16.51 -18.85 -27.18
N LEU A 355 -15.33 -19.38 -26.82
CA LEU A 355 -14.89 -20.71 -27.24
C LEU A 355 -15.40 -21.85 -26.36
N HIS A 356 -15.67 -21.59 -25.07
CA HIS A 356 -15.82 -22.67 -24.08
C HIS A 356 -17.01 -22.53 -23.12
N TRP A 357 -17.94 -21.59 -23.34
CA TRP A 357 -19.12 -21.44 -22.48
C TRP A 357 -19.99 -22.71 -22.42
N ASN A 358 -20.06 -23.47 -23.52
CA ASN A 358 -20.83 -24.72 -23.62
C ASN A 358 -19.94 -25.94 -23.92
N ARG A 359 -18.78 -26.03 -23.26
CA ARG A 359 -17.86 -27.17 -23.39
C ARG A 359 -18.03 -28.13 -22.22
N THR A 360 -18.17 -29.42 -22.50
CA THR A 360 -18.24 -30.45 -21.46
C THR A 360 -17.03 -30.38 -20.52
N GLY A 361 -17.29 -30.36 -19.21
CA GLY A 361 -16.27 -30.24 -18.16
C GLY A 361 -15.79 -28.81 -17.87
N PHE A 362 -16.28 -27.81 -18.61
CA PHE A 362 -15.95 -26.40 -18.40
C PHE A 362 -17.14 -25.68 -17.75
N SER A 363 -16.85 -24.81 -16.79
CA SER A 363 -17.83 -23.96 -16.09
C SER A 363 -17.42 -22.51 -16.32
N VAL A 364 -17.91 -21.88 -17.40
CA VAL A 364 -17.59 -20.48 -17.76
C VAL A 364 -18.86 -19.65 -17.71
N LYS A 365 -19.04 -18.86 -16.64
CA LYS A 365 -20.30 -18.16 -16.33
C LYS A 365 -20.09 -16.80 -15.67
N MET A 366 -21.12 -15.96 -15.67
CA MET A 366 -21.06 -14.64 -15.05
C MET A 366 -21.23 -14.66 -13.52
N HIS A 367 -22.08 -15.56 -13.03
CA HIS A 367 -22.43 -15.67 -11.63
C HIS A 367 -22.38 -17.14 -11.19
N ASN A 368 -21.93 -17.38 -9.96
CA ASN A 368 -21.93 -18.70 -9.36
C ASN A 368 -22.24 -18.59 -7.86
N PRO A 369 -23.42 -19.02 -7.39
CA PRO A 369 -23.74 -19.03 -5.97
C PRO A 369 -22.91 -20.05 -5.18
N HIS A 370 -22.41 -21.10 -5.83
CA HIS A 370 -21.57 -22.16 -5.24
C HIS A 370 -20.08 -21.98 -5.60
N TYR A 371 -19.62 -20.74 -5.72
CA TYR A 371 -18.29 -20.43 -6.27
C TYR A 371 -17.14 -21.15 -5.56
N PHE A 372 -17.10 -21.11 -4.24
CA PHE A 372 -16.02 -21.73 -3.47
C PHE A 372 -16.06 -23.26 -3.50
N GLU A 373 -17.25 -23.84 -3.51
CA GLU A 373 -17.41 -25.28 -3.69
C GLU A 373 -16.90 -25.73 -5.06
N GLU A 374 -17.28 -25.03 -6.13
CA GLU A 374 -16.79 -25.35 -7.48
C GLU A 374 -15.27 -25.14 -7.61
N LEU A 375 -14.70 -24.10 -6.99
CA LEU A 375 -13.23 -23.92 -6.94
C LEU A 375 -12.54 -25.16 -6.38
N GLN A 376 -13.05 -25.71 -5.27
CA GLN A 376 -12.47 -26.91 -4.64
C GLN A 376 -12.65 -28.18 -5.49
N ARG A 377 -13.70 -28.25 -6.32
CA ARG A 377 -13.96 -29.34 -7.28
C ARG A 377 -13.28 -29.18 -8.63
N THR A 378 -12.64 -28.04 -8.88
CA THR A 378 -12.03 -27.72 -10.17
C THR A 378 -10.53 -28.04 -10.19
N ARG A 379 -10.06 -28.58 -11.33
CA ARG A 379 -8.63 -28.80 -11.61
C ARG A 379 -7.91 -27.49 -11.92
N PHE A 380 -8.34 -26.79 -12.97
CA PHE A 380 -7.75 -25.53 -13.45
C PHE A 380 -8.73 -24.37 -13.31
N CYS A 381 -8.32 -23.29 -12.64
CA CYS A 381 -9.16 -22.12 -12.45
C CYS A 381 -8.57 -20.95 -13.23
N LEU A 382 -9.30 -20.48 -14.24
CA LEU A 382 -8.88 -19.35 -15.04
C LEU A 382 -8.85 -18.10 -14.16
N ALA A 383 -7.67 -17.47 -14.09
CA ALA A 383 -7.40 -16.30 -13.29
C ALA A 383 -6.73 -15.21 -14.14
N PRO A 384 -7.43 -14.67 -15.15
CA PRO A 384 -6.88 -13.61 -15.98
C PRO A 384 -7.03 -12.27 -15.27
N THR A 385 -6.28 -11.27 -15.73
CA THR A 385 -6.46 -9.87 -15.34
C THR A 385 -7.92 -9.39 -15.51
N GLY A 386 -8.26 -8.29 -14.84
CA GLY A 386 -9.55 -7.60 -14.96
C GLY A 386 -9.41 -6.32 -15.79
N GLY A 387 -9.95 -5.20 -15.30
CA GLY A 387 -9.60 -3.87 -15.81
C GLY A 387 -8.21 -3.38 -15.34
N GLY A 388 -7.37 -4.31 -14.89
CA GLY A 388 -6.11 -4.14 -14.17
C GLY A 388 -5.90 -5.34 -13.25
N HIS A 389 -5.14 -5.18 -12.18
CA HIS A 389 -4.92 -6.23 -11.17
C HIS A 389 -6.24 -6.72 -10.56
N GLY A 390 -6.36 -8.04 -10.35
CA GLY A 390 -7.48 -8.65 -9.65
C GLY A 390 -7.01 -9.55 -8.51
N HIS A 391 -7.91 -9.98 -7.63
CA HIS A 391 -7.57 -10.88 -6.53
C HIS A 391 -7.63 -12.38 -6.89
N ARG A 392 -8.01 -12.71 -8.12
CA ARG A 392 -8.42 -14.06 -8.50
C ARG A 392 -7.28 -15.06 -8.43
N GLN A 393 -6.09 -14.70 -8.90
CA GLN A 393 -4.92 -15.57 -8.92
C GLN A 393 -4.59 -16.09 -7.51
N ILE A 394 -4.66 -15.21 -6.51
CA ILE A 394 -4.43 -15.58 -5.11
C ILE A 394 -5.63 -16.37 -4.55
N LEU A 395 -6.86 -15.94 -4.84
CA LEU A 395 -8.08 -16.60 -4.34
C LEU A 395 -8.20 -18.06 -4.79
N VAL A 396 -7.97 -18.34 -6.08
CA VAL A 396 -8.12 -19.70 -6.62
C VAL A 396 -7.01 -20.63 -6.12
N ALA A 397 -5.79 -20.11 -5.99
CA ALA A 397 -4.66 -20.83 -5.40
C ALA A 397 -4.96 -21.23 -3.95
N PHE A 398 -5.43 -20.28 -3.13
CA PHE A 398 -5.87 -20.56 -1.76
C PHE A 398 -7.04 -21.54 -1.69
N SER A 399 -7.85 -21.68 -2.73
CA SER A 399 -8.98 -22.62 -2.75
C SER A 399 -8.57 -24.05 -3.15
N GLY A 400 -7.28 -24.30 -3.35
CA GLY A 400 -6.75 -25.61 -3.78
C GLY A 400 -7.02 -25.90 -5.26
N CYS A 401 -7.25 -24.88 -6.08
CA CYS A 401 -7.35 -25.00 -7.53
C CYS A 401 -6.05 -24.52 -8.18
N VAL A 402 -5.61 -25.18 -9.25
CA VAL A 402 -4.41 -24.74 -9.98
C VAL A 402 -4.76 -23.46 -10.76
N PRO A 403 -4.16 -22.30 -10.45
CA PRO A 403 -4.43 -21.07 -11.20
C PRO A 403 -3.93 -21.22 -12.64
N LEU A 404 -4.82 -20.97 -13.61
CA LEU A 404 -4.45 -20.80 -15.02
C LEU A 404 -4.37 -19.30 -15.31
N LEU A 405 -3.14 -18.81 -15.38
CA LEU A 405 -2.83 -17.40 -15.61
C LEU A 405 -2.62 -17.18 -17.10
N ILE A 406 -3.41 -16.28 -17.68
CA ILE A 406 -3.25 -15.80 -19.06
C ILE A 406 -3.29 -14.27 -18.95
N SER A 407 -2.11 -13.67 -18.89
CA SER A 407 -1.89 -12.26 -18.60
C SER A 407 -0.51 -11.88 -19.13
N ASP A 408 -0.43 -11.67 -20.43
CA ASP A 408 0.84 -11.45 -21.13
C ASP A 408 1.57 -10.25 -20.52
N TYR A 409 2.88 -10.44 -20.32
CA TYR A 409 3.82 -9.46 -19.75
C TYR A 409 3.50 -8.98 -18.32
N VAL A 410 2.52 -9.58 -17.63
CA VAL A 410 2.20 -9.24 -16.24
C VAL A 410 2.91 -10.21 -15.30
N LEU A 411 4.05 -9.78 -14.75
CA LEU A 411 4.75 -10.50 -13.69
C LEU A 411 3.80 -10.74 -12.51
N GLN A 412 3.76 -11.98 -12.02
CA GLN A 412 2.89 -12.40 -10.93
C GLN A 412 3.64 -12.46 -9.60
N PRO A 413 2.93 -12.35 -8.47
CA PRO A 413 3.53 -12.63 -7.17
C PRO A 413 4.14 -14.03 -7.16
N PHE A 414 5.31 -14.16 -6.51
CA PHE A 414 6.06 -15.42 -6.35
C PHE A 414 6.78 -15.95 -7.60
N GLU A 415 6.63 -15.30 -8.75
CA GLU A 415 7.51 -15.60 -9.89
C GLU A 415 8.94 -15.16 -9.55
N PRO A 416 9.96 -15.97 -9.87
CA PRO A 416 11.33 -15.53 -9.73
C PRO A 416 11.57 -14.35 -10.67
N GLU A 417 11.99 -13.21 -10.11
CA GLU A 417 12.53 -12.11 -10.90
C GLU A 417 13.91 -12.57 -11.41
N LEU A 418 13.96 -12.96 -12.69
CA LEU A 418 15.18 -13.42 -13.37
C LEU A 418 16.13 -12.25 -13.69
#